data_AF-A0A430UGJ4-F1
#
_entry.id   AF-A0A430UGJ4-F1
#
_cell.length_a   1.000
_cell.length_b   1.000
_cell.length_c   1.000
_cell.angle_alpha   90.00
_cell.angle_beta   90.00
_cell.angle_gamma   90.00
#
_symmetry.space_group_name_H-M   'P 1'
#
loop_
_entity.id
_entity.type
_entity.pdbx_description
1 polymer ?
#
loop_
_entity_poly.entity_id
_entity_poly.type
_entity_poly.pdbx_seq_one_letter_code
_entity_poly.pdbx_strand_id
1 'polypeptide(L)'
;MEGVELPDLSPYLGQVTFGGLAGYAVGYALKKLGRLLAVALGLLFVVVQLLAQAGYIQVDWTRIQKDVEPLLKQPGLQNLWERLLSTLTYNLPFGASFVGGLILGLRAG
;
A
#
# COMPACT_ATOMS: atom_id res chain seq x y z
N MET A 1 48.26 19.37 -5.92
CA MET A 1 47.35 18.51 -5.15
C MET A 1 45.96 19.05 -5.42
N GLU A 2 45.31 18.59 -6.50
CA GLU A 2 43.92 18.96 -6.78
C GLU A 2 43.06 18.35 -5.69
N GLY A 3 42.48 19.20 -4.84
CA GLY A 3 41.50 18.77 -3.86
C GLY A 3 40.32 18.18 -4.62
N VAL A 4 39.97 16.93 -4.32
CA VAL A 4 38.76 16.30 -4.85
C VAL A 4 37.58 17.10 -4.33
N GLU A 5 37.04 18.01 -5.15
CA GLU A 5 35.77 18.68 -4.85
C GLU A 5 34.68 17.61 -4.88
N LEU A 6 34.18 17.23 -3.70
CA LEU A 6 33.09 16.28 -3.59
C LEU A 6 31.82 16.93 -4.20
N PRO A 7 31.04 16.20 -5.02
CA PRO A 7 29.77 16.72 -5.53
C PRO A 7 28.85 17.08 -4.35
N ASP A 8 28.12 18.20 -4.45
CA ASP A 8 27.19 18.65 -3.43
C ASP A 8 25.95 17.73 -3.38
N LEU A 9 26.00 16.73 -2.49
CA LEU A 9 24.98 15.70 -2.30
C LEU A 9 23.88 16.10 -1.33
N SER A 10 24.00 17.26 -0.69
CA SER A 10 23.05 17.80 0.28
C SER A 10 21.58 17.74 -0.18
N PRO A 11 21.21 18.14 -1.42
CA PRO A 11 19.82 18.05 -1.89
C PRO A 11 19.33 16.60 -2.07
N TYR A 12 20.21 15.66 -2.39
CA TYR A 12 19.86 14.24 -2.53
C TYR A 12 19.69 13.56 -1.16
N LEU A 13 20.54 13.89 -0.19
CA LEU A 13 20.45 13.39 1.18
C LEU A 13 19.13 13.79 1.86
N GLY A 14 18.70 15.04 1.65
CA GLY A 14 17.40 15.51 2.14
C GLY A 14 16.23 14.71 1.55
N GLN A 15 16.23 14.49 0.24
CA GLN A 15 15.18 13.74 -0.46
C GLN A 15 15.14 12.27 -0.03
N VAL A 16 16.30 11.63 0.13
CA VAL A 16 16.40 10.23 0.58
C VAL A 16 15.90 10.08 2.02
N THR A 17 16.30 10.97 2.91
CA THR A 17 15.88 10.91 4.32
C THR A 17 14.38 11.14 4.45
N PHE A 18 13.86 12.17 3.79
CA PHE A 18 12.43 12.46 3.81
C PHE A 18 11.61 11.32 3.18
N GLY A 19 12.04 10.81 2.02
CA GLY A 19 11.42 9.66 1.36
C GLY A 19 11.36 8.44 2.27
N GLY A 20 12.48 8.08 2.89
CA GLY A 20 12.55 6.95 3.82
C GLY A 20 11.60 7.09 5.03
N LEU A 21 11.57 8.24 5.68
CA LEU A 21 10.70 8.47 6.84
C LEU A 21 9.22 8.50 6.44
N ALA A 22 8.88 9.16 5.34
CA ALA A 22 7.53 9.18 4.81
C ALA A 22 7.05 7.77 4.45
N GLY A 23 7.90 7.00 3.75
CA GLY A 23 7.64 5.60 3.43
C GLY A 23 7.39 4.78 4.68
N TYR A 24 8.25 4.89 5.69
CA TYR A 24 8.11 4.17 6.95
C TYR A 24 6.79 4.47 7.67
N ALA A 25 6.43 5.75 7.80
CA ALA A 25 5.19 6.16 8.44
C ALA A 25 3.95 5.60 7.71
N VAL A 26 3.94 5.70 6.36
CA VAL A 26 2.86 5.15 5.52
C VAL A 26 2.78 3.63 5.67
N GLY A 27 3.90 2.93 5.59
CA GLY A 27 3.96 1.47 5.74
C GLY A 27 3.44 0.99 7.10
N TYR A 28 3.86 1.65 8.18
CA TYR A 28 3.40 1.32 9.54
C TYR A 28 1.89 1.51 9.70
N ALA A 29 1.36 2.64 9.22
CA ALA A 29 -0.07 2.93 9.28
C ALA A 29 -0.88 1.91 8.44
N LEU A 30 -0.41 1.60 7.22
CA LEU A 30 -1.05 0.63 6.34
C LEU A 30 -1.11 -0.76 6.97
N LYS A 31 -0.04 -1.20 7.63
CA LYS A 31 0.02 -2.50 8.30
C LYS A 31 -0.99 -2.61 9.44
N LYS A 32 -1.08 -1.57 10.28
CA LYS A 32 -1.99 -1.54 11.43
C LYS A 32 -3.46 -1.54 10.97
N LEU A 33 -3.79 -0.72 9.97
CA LEU A 33 -5.12 -0.69 9.37
C LEU A 33 -5.45 -2.00 8.65
N GLY A 34 -4.50 -2.54 7.89
CA GLY A 34 -4.66 -3.81 7.18
C GLY A 34 -4.91 -4.99 8.13
N ARG A 35 -4.22 -5.04 9.27
CA ARG A 35 -4.46 -6.07 10.31
C ARG A 35 -5.88 -5.96 10.87
N LEU A 36 -6.35 -4.75 11.16
CA LEU A 36 -7.72 -4.51 11.66
C LEU A 36 -8.77 -4.98 10.63
N LEU A 37 -8.61 -4.55 9.38
CA LEU A 37 -9.51 -4.92 8.28
C LEU A 37 -9.50 -6.43 8.03
N ALA A 38 -8.33 -7.07 8.05
CA ALA A 38 -8.21 -8.51 7.85
C ALA A 38 -8.95 -9.30 8.94
N VAL A 39 -8.82 -8.90 10.20
CA VAL A 39 -9.55 -9.52 11.31
C VAL A 39 -11.06 -9.31 11.15
N ALA A 40 -11.50 -8.08 10.86
CA ALA A 40 -12.92 -7.78 10.68
C ALA A 40 -13.55 -8.58 9.54
N LEU A 41 -12.88 -8.63 8.38
CA LEU A 41 -13.33 -9.42 7.22
C LEU A 41 -13.33 -10.92 7.50
N GLY A 42 -12.32 -11.43 8.21
CA GLY A 42 -12.25 -12.83 8.61
C GLY A 42 -13.38 -13.22 9.56
N LEU A 43 -13.66 -12.41 10.57
CA LEU A 43 -14.79 -12.64 11.49
C LEU A 43 -16.13 -12.57 10.76
N LEU A 44 -16.33 -11.56 9.91
CA LEU A 44 -17.52 -11.44 9.08
C LEU A 44 -17.72 -12.70 8.21
N PHE A 45 -16.63 -13.20 7.60
CA PHE A 45 -16.67 -14.40 6.80
C PHE A 45 -17.11 -15.62 7.61
N VAL A 46 -16.54 -15.84 8.81
CA VAL A 46 -16.94 -16.95 9.68
C VAL A 46 -18.43 -16.87 10.03
N VAL A 47 -18.93 -15.68 10.39
CA VAL A 47 -20.36 -15.49 10.70
C VAL A 47 -21.25 -15.85 9.50
N VAL A 48 -20.90 -15.35 8.30
CA VAL A 48 -21.65 -15.67 7.07
C VAL A 48 -21.65 -17.18 6.82
N GLN A 49 -20.52 -17.86 6.99
CA GLN A 49 -20.44 -19.30 6.76
C GLN A 49 -21.28 -20.11 7.76
N LEU A 50 -21.27 -19.75 9.04
CA LEU A 50 -22.10 -20.42 10.05
C LEU A 50 -23.60 -20.24 9.76
N LEU A 51 -24.02 -19.03 9.38
CA LEU A 51 -25.41 -18.76 9.01
C LEU A 51 -25.80 -19.53 7.74
N ALA A 52 -24.91 -19.63 6.77
CA ALA A 52 -25.14 -20.39 5.56
C ALA A 52 -25.25 -21.90 5.84
N GLN A 53 -24.35 -22.46 6.65
CA GLN A 53 -24.36 -23.87 7.04
C GLN A 53 -25.61 -24.23 7.85
N ALA A 54 -26.07 -23.35 8.73
CA ALA A 54 -27.29 -23.55 9.51
C ALA A 54 -28.58 -23.35 8.68
N GLY A 55 -28.46 -22.96 7.40
CA GLY A 55 -29.59 -22.80 6.48
C GLY A 55 -30.34 -21.48 6.63
N TYR A 56 -29.82 -20.50 7.37
CA TYR A 56 -30.45 -19.19 7.54
C TYR A 56 -30.30 -18.30 6.31
N ILE A 57 -29.17 -18.41 5.59
CA ILE A 57 -28.87 -17.58 4.42
C ILE A 57 -28.32 -18.43 3.26
N GLN A 58 -28.48 -17.94 2.03
CA GLN A 58 -27.81 -18.49 0.84
C GLN A 58 -26.88 -17.43 0.25
N VAL A 59 -25.64 -17.82 -0.05
CA VAL A 59 -24.60 -16.92 -0.59
C VAL A 59 -24.55 -17.05 -2.11
N ASP A 60 -24.96 -15.99 -2.82
CA ASP A 60 -24.85 -15.92 -4.28
C ASP A 60 -23.49 -15.32 -4.70
N TRP A 61 -22.55 -16.21 -5.01
CA TRP A 61 -21.22 -15.83 -5.48
C TRP A 61 -21.22 -15.15 -6.85
N THR A 62 -22.21 -15.44 -7.71
CA THR A 62 -22.31 -14.83 -9.04
C THR A 62 -22.67 -13.35 -8.91
N ARG A 63 -23.61 -13.04 -8.00
CA ARG A 63 -23.98 -11.66 -7.70
C ARG A 63 -22.82 -10.89 -7.08
N ILE A 64 -22.13 -11.49 -6.11
CA ILE A 64 -20.95 -10.87 -5.47
C ILE A 64 -19.89 -10.55 -6.53
N GLN A 65 -19.59 -11.48 -7.44
CA GLN A 65 -18.59 -11.24 -8.50
C GLN A 65 -19.00 -10.07 -9.39
N LYS A 66 -20.26 -10.03 -9.84
CA LYS A 66 -20.78 -8.93 -10.68
C LYS A 66 -20.72 -7.58 -9.99
N ASP A 67 -20.97 -7.55 -8.68
CA ASP A 67 -20.94 -6.31 -7.90
C ASP A 67 -19.49 -5.83 -7.69
N VAL A 68 -18.54 -6.74 -7.45
CA VAL A 68 -17.13 -6.42 -7.15
C VAL A 68 -16.30 -6.09 -8.40
N GLU A 69 -16.55 -6.77 -9.52
CA GLU A 69 -15.79 -6.59 -10.75
C GLU A 69 -15.65 -5.12 -11.24
N PRO A 70 -16.72 -4.28 -11.27
CA PRO A 70 -16.59 -2.88 -11.69
C PRO A 70 -15.80 -2.02 -10.71
N LEU A 71 -15.83 -2.31 -9.40
CA LEU A 71 -15.00 -1.59 -8.41
C LEU A 71 -13.51 -1.86 -8.64
N LEU A 72 -13.14 -3.10 -8.94
CA LEU A 72 -11.75 -3.48 -9.22
C LEU A 72 -11.24 -2.89 -10.54
N LYS A 73 -12.13 -2.75 -11.53
CA LYS A 73 -11.81 -2.20 -12.86
C LYS A 73 -11.98 -0.68 -12.94
N GLN A 74 -12.21 0.00 -11.81
CA GLN A 74 -12.48 1.43 -11.83
C GLN A 74 -11.26 2.20 -12.37
N PRO A 75 -11.41 3.04 -13.42
CA PRO A 75 -10.30 3.77 -14.03
C PRO A 75 -9.54 4.66 -13.03
N GLY A 76 -10.22 5.12 -11.98
CA GLY A 76 -9.59 5.88 -10.90
C GLY A 76 -8.46 5.12 -10.19
N LEU A 77 -8.62 3.80 -9.97
CA LEU A 77 -7.62 2.98 -9.31
C LEU A 77 -6.37 2.80 -10.17
N GLN A 78 -6.59 2.58 -11.48
CA GLN A 78 -5.51 2.49 -12.47
C GLN A 78 -4.78 3.82 -12.60
N ASN A 79 -5.51 4.92 -12.72
CA ASN A 79 -4.93 6.27 -12.81
C ASN A 79 -4.12 6.64 -11.56
N LEU A 80 -4.59 6.26 -10.36
CA LEU A 80 -3.85 6.47 -9.12
C LEU A 80 -2.55 5.66 -9.11
N TRP A 81 -2.59 4.41 -9.56
CA TRP A 81 -1.42 3.55 -9.63
C TRP A 81 -0.36 4.10 -10.60
N GLU A 82 -0.78 4.51 -11.80
CA GLU A 82 0.10 5.12 -12.79
C GLU A 82 0.74 6.41 -12.28
N ARG A 83 -0.02 7.25 -11.57
CA ARG A 83 0.50 8.49 -10.94
C ARG A 83 1.52 8.20 -9.85
N LEU A 84 1.29 7.16 -9.04
CA LEU A 84 2.26 6.76 -8.03
C LEU A 84 3.55 6.26 -8.68
N LEU A 85 3.43 5.37 -9.69
CA LEU A 85 4.60 4.86 -10.41
C LEU A 85 5.36 5.95 -11.15
N SER A 86 4.66 6.90 -11.80
CA SER A 86 5.32 8.01 -12.49
C SER A 86 6.07 8.93 -11.52
N THR A 87 5.49 9.19 -10.34
CA THR A 87 6.14 9.99 -9.29
C THR A 87 7.38 9.28 -8.73
N LEU A 88 7.31 7.98 -8.48
CA LEU A 88 8.43 7.17 -7.98
C LEU A 88 9.56 7.04 -9.01
N THR A 89 9.22 6.92 -10.29
CA THR A 89 10.22 6.75 -11.37
C THR A 89 10.84 8.09 -11.78
N TYR A 90 10.09 9.21 -11.68
CA TYR A 90 10.60 10.55 -11.99
C TYR A 90 11.62 11.06 -10.97
N ASN A 91 11.47 10.68 -9.69
CA ASN A 91 12.45 11.00 -8.64
C ASN A 91 13.01 9.72 -8.01
N LEU A 92 13.97 9.09 -8.72
CA LEU A 92 14.55 7.82 -8.30
C LEU A 92 15.16 7.83 -6.89
N PRO A 93 15.94 8.85 -6.45
CA PRO A 93 16.46 8.90 -5.08
C PRO A 93 15.36 8.92 -4.01
N PHE A 94 14.31 9.72 -4.21
CA PHE A 94 13.15 9.74 -3.33
C PHE A 94 12.35 8.42 -3.40
N GLY A 95 12.08 7.92 -4.61
CA GLY A 95 11.26 6.74 -4.81
C GLY A 95 11.90 5.48 -4.22
N ALA A 96 13.21 5.29 -4.43
CA ALA A 96 13.94 4.16 -3.87
C ALA A 96 13.96 4.19 -2.32
N SER A 97 14.21 5.37 -1.75
CA SER A 97 14.22 5.53 -0.28
C SER A 97 12.82 5.38 0.31
N PHE A 98 11.79 5.91 -0.34
CA PHE A 98 10.40 5.74 0.05
C PHE A 98 9.97 4.28 0.04
N VAL A 99 10.26 3.53 -1.02
CA VAL A 99 9.94 2.09 -1.09
C VAL A 99 10.68 1.32 0.00
N GLY A 100 11.96 1.63 0.23
CA GLY A 100 12.74 1.05 1.32
C GLY A 100 12.11 1.32 2.69
N GLY A 101 11.77 2.58 2.96
CA GLY A 101 11.07 3.00 4.16
C GLY A 101 9.72 2.30 4.33
N LEU A 102 8.92 2.23 3.27
CA LEU A 102 7.60 1.59 3.25
C LEU A 102 7.68 0.11 3.63
N ILE A 103 8.64 -0.63 3.07
CA ILE A 103 8.84 -2.04 3.42
C ILE A 103 9.22 -2.18 4.90
N LEU A 104 10.10 -1.32 5.42
CA LEU A 104 10.47 -1.32 6.83
C LEU A 104 9.29 -0.98 7.74
N GLY A 105 8.48 0.01 7.36
CA GLY A 105 7.27 0.40 8.08
C GLY A 105 6.25 -0.73 8.13
N LEU A 106 6.02 -1.41 7.00
CA LEU A 106 5.14 -2.57 6.90
C LEU A 106 5.59 -3.76 7.78
N ARG A 107 6.90 -3.92 7.98
CA ARG A 107 7.46 -4.94 8.88
C ARG A 107 7.36 -4.55 10.35
N ALA A 108 7.42 -3.25 10.65
CA ALA A 108 7.40 -2.74 12.02
C ALA A 108 5.97 -2.62 12.61
N GLY A 109 4.92 -2.54 11.79
CA GLY A 109 3.51 -2.50 12.22
C GLY A 109 2.89 -3.85 12.57
#